data_AF-A0A6C0HQB8-F1
#
_entry.id   AF-A0A6C0HQB8-F1
#
_cell.length_a   1.000
_cell.length_b   1.000
_cell.length_c   1.000
_cell.angle_alpha   90.00
_cell.angle_beta   90.00
_cell.angle_gamma   90.00
#
_symmetry.space_group_name_H-M   'P 1'
#
loop_
_entity.id
_entity.type
_entity.pdbx_description
1 polymer ?
#
loop_
_entity_poly.entity_id
_entity_poly.type
_entity_poly.pdbx_seq_one_letter_code
_entity_poly.pdbx_strand_id
1 'polypeptide(L)'
;MFNNFWKSEILTYVIIGAILLICLKIYSESELFGLKCVISTIDGNKYCVRDRAQVNEAADLLAQATKKCKELVNYVGKKYPDDPDVKRLVEGFNPQKISETLPTSELTAYSENKGEKIAFCLSKSKNSVTLIDINTLTFVALHELSHIMTKSVGHKQEFWQNFKFLLENAKAANIYQPVDYKKNPQGYCGMTITDNPYYDL
;
A
#
# COMPACT_ATOMS: atom_id res chain seq x y z
N MET A 1 18.43 58.91 -14.02
CA MET A 1 19.22 57.73 -13.61
C MET A 1 18.72 57.06 -12.32
N PHE A 2 17.99 57.75 -11.43
CA PHE A 2 17.48 57.18 -10.17
C PHE A 2 16.35 56.13 -10.30
N ASN A 3 15.62 56.11 -11.42
CA ASN A 3 14.40 55.29 -11.56
C ASN A 3 14.66 53.80 -11.83
N ASN A 4 15.88 53.41 -12.25
CA ASN A 4 16.20 52.01 -12.53
C ASN A 4 16.74 51.25 -11.31
N PHE A 5 17.37 51.96 -10.36
CA PHE A 5 17.94 51.36 -9.16
C PHE A 5 16.87 50.90 -8.16
N TRP A 6 15.82 51.70 -7.99
CA TRP A 6 14.68 51.34 -7.14
C TRP A 6 13.86 50.17 -7.73
N LYS A 7 13.78 50.08 -9.07
CA LYS A 7 13.12 48.96 -9.75
C LYS A 7 13.87 47.64 -9.59
N SER A 8 15.22 47.66 -9.60
CA SER A 8 16.03 46.46 -9.38
C SER A 8 15.94 45.96 -7.93
N GLU A 9 15.91 46.87 -6.95
CA GLU A 9 15.73 46.54 -5.53
C GLU A 9 14.35 45.89 -5.30
N ILE A 10 13.27 46.52 -5.80
CA ILE A 10 11.90 45.99 -5.69
C ILE A 10 11.78 44.62 -6.36
N LEU A 11 12.36 44.45 -7.55
CA LEU A 11 12.35 43.16 -8.25
C LEU A 11 13.08 42.09 -7.45
N THR A 12 14.20 42.44 -6.80
CA THR A 12 14.96 41.52 -5.94
C THR A 12 14.14 41.06 -4.74
N TYR A 13 13.45 41.97 -4.04
CA TYR A 13 12.58 41.61 -2.92
C TYR A 13 11.39 40.74 -3.35
N VAL A 14 10.79 41.00 -4.52
CA VAL A 14 9.71 40.16 -5.08
C VAL A 14 10.22 38.75 -5.39
N ILE A 15 11.42 38.62 -5.97
CA ILE A 15 12.02 37.33 -6.26
C ILE A 15 12.33 36.57 -4.97
N ILE A 16 12.89 37.22 -3.95
CA ILE A 16 13.15 36.60 -2.64
C ILE A 16 11.84 36.14 -1.99
N GLY A 17 10.79 36.96 -2.02
CA GLY A 17 9.47 36.60 -1.51
C GLY A 17 8.86 35.39 -2.24
N ALA A 18 8.99 35.34 -3.57
CA ALA A 18 8.55 34.20 -4.36
C ALA A 18 9.34 32.92 -4.03
N ILE A 19 10.67 33.01 -3.90
CA ILE A 19 11.52 31.88 -3.48
C ILE A 19 11.12 31.39 -2.09
N LEU A 20 10.90 32.29 -1.12
CA LEU A 20 10.46 31.91 0.22
C LEU A 20 9.09 31.23 0.22
N LEU A 21 8.13 31.71 -0.58
CA LEU A 21 6.83 31.06 -0.75
C LEU A 21 6.95 29.68 -1.39
N ILE A 22 7.83 29.52 -2.38
CA ILE A 22 8.10 28.21 -3.00
C ILE A 22 8.76 27.28 -1.99
N CYS A 23 9.74 27.74 -1.22
CA CYS A 23 10.38 26.95 -0.16
C CYS A 23 9.38 26.56 0.95
N LEU A 24 8.51 27.47 1.37
CA LEU A 24 7.45 27.19 2.35
C LEU A 24 6.44 26.18 1.80
N LYS A 25 6.04 26.31 0.54
CA LYS A 25 5.16 25.35 -0.12
C LYS A 25 5.81 23.97 -0.19
N ILE A 26 7.04 23.88 -0.69
CA ILE A 26 7.82 22.64 -0.73
C ILE A 26 7.99 22.05 0.67
N TYR A 27 8.26 22.86 1.70
CA TYR A 27 8.38 22.39 3.08
C TYR A 27 7.04 21.87 3.63
N SER A 28 5.94 22.57 3.41
CA SER A 28 4.59 22.16 3.83
C SER A 28 4.08 20.91 3.10
N GLU A 29 4.52 20.73 1.85
CA GLU A 29 4.23 19.56 1.02
C GLU A 29 5.31 18.48 1.16
N SER A 30 6.38 18.73 1.94
CA SER A 30 7.49 17.79 2.03
C SER A 30 7.01 16.51 2.71
N GLU A 31 7.05 15.42 1.95
CA GLU A 31 6.66 14.07 2.36
C GLU A 31 7.50 13.51 3.53
N LEU A 32 8.58 14.22 3.90
CA LEU A 32 9.48 13.91 5.01
C LEU A 32 8.79 13.80 6.38
N PHE A 33 7.56 14.32 6.52
CA PHE A 33 6.77 14.25 7.74
C PHE A 33 5.53 13.32 7.67
N GLY A 34 5.34 12.59 6.56
CA GLY A 34 4.13 11.79 6.37
C GLY A 34 4.14 10.43 7.09
N LEU A 35 5.33 9.84 7.28
CA LEU A 35 5.49 8.51 7.86
C LEU A 35 6.44 8.53 9.06
N LYS A 36 6.08 7.78 10.09
CA LYS A 36 6.88 7.45 11.24
C LYS A 36 7.19 5.96 11.21
N CYS A 37 8.46 5.61 11.37
CA CYS A 37 8.88 4.22 11.35
C CYS A 37 9.14 3.69 12.76
N VAL A 38 8.42 2.65 13.15
CA VAL A 38 8.50 2.02 14.49
C VAL A 38 8.73 0.51 14.35
N ILE A 39 9.21 -0.11 15.42
CA ILE A 39 9.41 -1.57 15.49
C ILE A 39 8.09 -2.22 15.88
N SER A 40 7.61 -3.16 15.08
CA SER A 40 6.42 -3.93 15.41
C SER A 40 6.69 -4.90 16.55
N THR A 41 5.72 -5.06 17.44
CA THR A 41 5.76 -6.05 18.51
C THR A 41 5.44 -7.47 18.02
N ILE A 42 4.88 -7.60 16.81
CA ILE A 42 4.43 -8.87 16.23
C ILE A 42 5.61 -9.70 15.70
N ASP A 43 6.61 -9.06 15.10
CA ASP A 43 7.74 -9.75 14.48
C ASP A 43 9.10 -9.06 14.65
N GLY A 44 9.16 -7.92 15.36
CA GLY A 44 10.40 -7.18 15.59
C GLY A 44 10.95 -6.42 14.38
N ASN A 45 10.24 -6.40 13.25
CA ASN A 45 10.65 -5.64 12.07
C ASN A 45 10.23 -4.17 12.16
N LYS A 46 10.96 -3.31 11.44
CA LYS A 46 10.65 -1.88 11.34
C LYS A 46 9.65 -1.63 10.21
N TYR A 47 8.52 -1.01 10.53
CA TYR A 47 7.48 -0.61 9.58
C TYR A 47 7.29 0.90 9.59
N CYS A 48 7.17 1.50 8.41
CA CYS A 48 6.87 2.92 8.24
C CYS A 48 5.38 3.12 8.00
N VAL A 49 4.71 3.80 8.93
CA VAL A 49 3.26 4.03 8.94
C VAL A 49 2.98 5.52 9.07
N ARG A 50 1.75 5.97 8.80
CA ARG A 50 1.38 7.39 8.93
C ARG A 50 1.58 7.87 10.35
N ASP A 51 2.08 9.09 10.51
CA ASP A 51 2.23 9.70 11.83
C ASP A 51 0.85 10.09 12.40
N ARG A 52 0.36 9.27 13.33
CA ARG A 52 -0.96 9.41 13.99
C ARG A 52 -0.92 8.82 15.40
N ALA A 53 -2.02 8.94 16.15
CA ALA A 53 -2.10 8.38 17.49
C ALA A 53 -1.83 6.86 17.55
N GLN A 54 -2.27 6.11 16.52
CA GLN A 54 -2.21 4.65 16.47
C GLN A 54 -1.00 4.10 15.68
N VAL A 55 0.18 4.72 15.84
CA VAL A 55 1.38 4.35 15.08
C VAL A 55 1.84 2.91 15.38
N ASN A 56 1.78 2.47 16.63
CA ASN A 56 2.22 1.11 16.98
C ASN A 56 1.23 0.05 16.45
N GLU A 57 -0.07 0.29 16.59
CA GLU A 57 -1.12 -0.59 16.09
C GLU A 57 -1.12 -0.68 14.57
N ALA A 58 -0.82 0.43 13.88
CA ALA A 58 -0.67 0.44 12.43
C ALA A 58 0.55 -0.40 11.99
N ALA A 59 1.67 -0.29 12.69
CA ALA A 59 2.86 -1.09 12.40
C ALA A 59 2.60 -2.58 12.66
N ASP A 60 1.92 -2.91 13.75
CA ASP A 60 1.53 -4.28 14.09
C ASP A 60 0.51 -4.86 13.10
N LEU A 61 -0.39 -4.04 12.56
CA LEU A 61 -1.32 -4.44 11.51
C LEU A 61 -0.59 -4.76 10.20
N LEU A 62 0.39 -3.94 9.80
CA LEU A 62 1.26 -4.24 8.65
C LEU A 62 2.09 -5.51 8.87
N ALA A 63 2.63 -5.70 10.06
CA ALA A 63 3.38 -6.91 10.39
C ALA A 63 2.51 -8.17 10.28
N GLN A 64 1.28 -8.12 10.78
CA GLN A 64 0.31 -9.21 10.63
C GLN A 64 -0.02 -9.50 9.17
N ALA A 65 -0.30 -8.47 8.36
CA ALA A 65 -0.56 -8.63 6.94
C ALA A 65 0.66 -9.19 6.19
N THR A 66 1.86 -8.68 6.51
CA THR A 66 3.14 -9.16 5.96
C THR A 66 3.37 -10.63 6.29
N LYS A 67 3.10 -11.04 7.53
CA LYS A 67 3.19 -12.44 7.95
C LYS A 67 2.27 -13.32 7.13
N LYS A 68 1.01 -12.92 6.93
CA LYS A 68 0.04 -13.65 6.09
C LYS A 68 0.50 -13.75 4.62
N CYS A 69 1.06 -12.69 4.07
CA CYS A 69 1.66 -12.72 2.72
C CYS A 69 2.82 -13.73 2.65
N LYS A 70 3.76 -13.68 3.60
CA LYS A 70 4.88 -14.63 3.68
C LYS A 70 4.40 -16.07 3.78
N GLU A 71 3.41 -16.33 4.64
CA GLU A 71 2.81 -17.65 4.80
C GLU A 71 2.20 -18.15 3.48
N LEU A 72 1.47 -17.30 2.76
CA LEU A 72 0.86 -17.68 1.49
C LEU A 72 1.90 -17.92 0.40
N VAL A 73 2.85 -16.99 0.21
CA VAL A 73 3.92 -17.11 -0.80
C VAL A 73 4.70 -18.39 -0.58
N ASN A 74 5.05 -18.71 0.68
CA ASN A 74 5.69 -19.97 1.03
C ASN A 74 4.80 -21.19 0.76
N TYR A 75 3.50 -21.10 1.07
CA TYR A 75 2.55 -22.19 0.85
C TYR A 75 2.40 -22.51 -0.65
N VAL A 76 2.13 -21.51 -1.48
CA VAL A 76 1.97 -21.72 -2.93
C VAL A 76 3.30 -22.09 -3.60
N GLY A 77 4.42 -21.49 -3.17
CA GLY A 77 5.75 -21.82 -3.69
C GLY A 77 6.16 -23.27 -3.44
N LYS A 78 5.78 -23.85 -2.29
CA LYS A 78 6.00 -25.28 -2.00
C LYS A 78 5.04 -26.19 -2.76
N LYS A 79 3.79 -25.76 -2.93
CA LYS A 79 2.72 -26.58 -3.52
C LYS A 79 2.76 -26.61 -5.05
N TYR A 80 3.23 -25.53 -5.67
CA TYR A 80 3.29 -25.35 -7.12
C TYR A 80 4.67 -24.85 -7.56
N PRO A 81 5.75 -25.61 -7.27
CA PRO A 81 7.12 -25.13 -7.49
C PRO A 81 7.47 -24.95 -8.97
N ASP A 82 6.75 -25.61 -9.89
CA ASP A 82 7.02 -25.55 -11.33
C ASP A 82 6.16 -24.54 -12.08
N ASP A 83 5.15 -23.96 -11.42
CA ASP A 83 4.28 -22.97 -12.03
C ASP A 83 5.05 -21.65 -12.24
N PRO A 84 5.15 -21.15 -13.49
CA PRO A 84 5.94 -19.96 -13.79
C PRO A 84 5.39 -18.70 -13.13
N ASP A 85 4.09 -18.63 -12.83
CA ASP A 85 3.44 -17.49 -12.20
C ASP A 85 3.76 -17.48 -10.71
N VAL A 86 3.72 -18.66 -10.08
CA VAL A 86 4.15 -18.84 -8.69
C VAL A 86 5.64 -18.54 -8.52
N LYS A 87 6.50 -18.96 -9.46
CA LYS A 87 7.93 -18.59 -9.44
C LYS A 87 8.12 -17.08 -9.40
N ARG A 88 7.43 -16.33 -10.27
CA ARG A 88 7.49 -14.86 -10.28
C ARG A 88 7.01 -14.25 -8.97
N LEU A 89 5.95 -14.80 -8.37
CA LEU A 89 5.48 -14.36 -7.07
C LEU A 89 6.55 -14.56 -5.98
N VAL A 90 7.16 -15.75 -5.92
CA VAL A 90 8.18 -16.08 -4.92
C VAL A 90 9.43 -15.23 -5.08
N GLU A 91 9.88 -15.03 -6.32
CA GLU A 91 11.07 -14.22 -6.64
C GLU A 91 10.83 -12.72 -6.47
N GLY A 92 9.63 -12.22 -6.77
CA GLY A 92 9.30 -10.80 -6.75
C GLY A 92 8.85 -10.27 -5.38
N PHE A 93 8.29 -11.11 -4.51
CA PHE A 93 7.78 -10.65 -3.21
C PHE A 93 8.90 -10.29 -2.23
N ASN A 94 9.03 -9.00 -1.91
CA ASN A 94 9.95 -8.51 -0.88
C ASN A 94 9.22 -8.17 0.44
N PRO A 95 9.24 -9.05 1.45
CA PRO A 95 8.57 -8.78 2.73
C PRO A 95 9.23 -7.69 3.58
N GLN A 96 10.43 -7.23 3.24
CA GLN A 96 11.15 -6.19 3.99
C GLN A 96 10.80 -4.77 3.52
N LYS A 97 10.09 -4.63 2.41
CA LYS A 97 9.76 -3.35 1.77
C LYS A 97 8.26 -3.13 1.74
N ILE A 98 7.64 -3.19 2.93
CA ILE A 98 6.22 -2.96 3.13
C ILE A 98 6.00 -1.73 4.01
N SER A 99 5.13 -0.81 3.58
CA SER A 99 4.83 0.43 4.31
C SER A 99 3.36 0.82 4.22
N GLU A 100 2.96 1.83 4.99
CA GLU A 100 1.70 2.52 4.74
C GLU A 100 1.85 3.47 3.55
N THR A 101 0.77 3.71 2.79
CA THR A 101 0.76 4.79 1.78
C THR A 101 0.80 6.16 2.46
N LEU A 102 1.32 7.17 1.76
CA LEU A 102 1.29 8.55 2.26
C LEU A 102 -0.15 9.05 2.44
N PRO A 103 -0.43 9.96 3.38
CA PRO A 103 -1.74 10.58 3.53
C PRO A 103 -2.25 11.27 2.25
N THR A 104 -1.33 11.80 1.45
CA THR A 104 -1.55 12.47 0.16
C THR A 104 -1.66 11.51 -1.03
N SER A 105 -1.44 10.21 -0.81
CA SER A 105 -1.52 9.20 -1.87
C SER A 105 -2.96 9.08 -2.37
N GLU A 106 -3.15 9.22 -3.69
CA GLU A 106 -4.43 8.88 -4.35
C GLU A 106 -4.63 7.36 -4.47
N LEU A 107 -3.55 6.57 -4.32
CA LEU A 107 -3.60 5.11 -4.32
C LEU A 107 -3.91 4.57 -2.92
N THR A 108 -4.85 3.62 -2.85
CA THR A 108 -5.25 2.93 -1.61
C THR A 108 -4.36 1.73 -1.30
N ALA A 109 -3.75 1.14 -2.33
CA ALA A 109 -2.65 0.18 -2.23
C ALA A 109 -1.87 0.20 -3.55
N TYR A 110 -0.62 -0.24 -3.52
CA TYR A 110 0.16 -0.45 -4.73
C TYR A 110 1.34 -1.40 -4.50
N SER A 111 1.81 -1.99 -5.59
CA SER A 111 3.07 -2.72 -5.70
C SER A 111 3.94 -2.07 -6.77
N GLU A 112 5.13 -1.61 -6.37
CA GLU A 112 6.14 -1.04 -7.26
C GLU A 112 7.05 -2.13 -7.84
N ASN A 113 7.43 -2.00 -9.11
CA ASN A 113 8.41 -2.87 -9.79
C ASN A 113 8.21 -4.37 -9.54
N LYS A 114 6.95 -4.84 -9.62
CA LYS A 114 6.60 -6.25 -9.38
C LYS A 114 7.07 -6.78 -8.02
N GLY A 115 6.86 -5.99 -6.97
CA GLY A 115 7.00 -6.45 -5.58
C GLY A 115 8.24 -5.96 -4.84
N GLU A 116 9.06 -5.11 -5.48
CA GLU A 116 10.19 -4.46 -4.83
C GLU A 116 9.76 -3.69 -3.58
N LYS A 117 8.59 -3.05 -3.66
CA LYS A 117 7.93 -2.36 -2.54
C LYS A 117 6.42 -2.52 -2.67
N ILE A 118 5.76 -2.74 -1.54
CA ILE A 118 4.30 -2.77 -1.47
C ILE A 118 3.85 -1.77 -0.41
N ALA A 119 2.81 -0.99 -0.71
CA ALA A 119 2.23 -0.08 0.25
C ALA A 119 0.73 -0.28 0.37
N PHE A 120 0.22 -0.13 1.59
CA PHE A 120 -1.21 -0.25 1.89
C PHE A 120 -1.69 0.98 2.61
N CYS A 121 -2.90 1.45 2.32
CA CYS A 121 -3.58 2.37 3.21
C CYS A 121 -4.23 1.57 4.34
N LEU A 122 -4.06 1.99 5.59
CA LEU A 122 -4.53 1.21 6.75
C LEU A 122 -5.81 1.77 7.36
N SER A 123 -6.44 2.77 6.75
CA SER A 123 -7.66 3.41 7.28
C SER A 123 -8.93 2.77 6.72
N LYS A 124 -9.97 2.67 7.55
CA LYS A 124 -11.28 2.19 7.10
C LYS A 124 -11.93 3.09 6.04
N SER A 125 -11.66 4.40 6.04
CA SER A 125 -12.13 5.36 5.03
C SER A 125 -11.14 6.54 4.86
N LYS A 126 -11.34 7.40 3.85
CA LYS A 126 -10.36 8.43 3.38
C LYS A 126 -9.83 9.37 4.47
N ASN A 127 -10.52 9.54 5.60
CA ASN A 127 -10.08 10.34 6.75
C ASN A 127 -10.35 9.65 8.11
N SER A 128 -10.55 8.34 8.12
CA SER A 128 -10.83 7.62 9.37
C SER A 128 -9.55 7.45 10.19
N VAL A 129 -9.65 7.73 11.48
CA VAL A 129 -8.66 7.30 12.47
C VAL A 129 -8.70 5.78 12.66
N THR A 130 -9.86 5.16 12.43
CA THR A 130 -10.05 3.72 12.60
C THR A 130 -9.24 2.93 11.57
N LEU A 131 -8.40 2.03 12.08
CA LEU A 131 -7.67 1.09 11.25
C LEU A 131 -8.62 0.07 10.59
N ILE A 132 -8.27 -0.37 9.39
CA ILE A 132 -8.98 -1.45 8.68
C ILE A 132 -8.78 -2.77 9.41
N ASP A 133 -9.75 -3.69 9.32
CA ASP A 133 -9.60 -5.02 9.89
C ASP A 133 -8.59 -5.87 9.10
N ILE A 134 -7.96 -6.82 9.79
CA ILE A 134 -6.92 -7.67 9.20
C ILE A 134 -7.45 -8.53 8.05
N ASN A 135 -8.71 -8.95 8.06
CA ASN A 135 -9.25 -9.82 7.00
C ASN A 135 -9.41 -9.05 5.70
N THR A 136 -9.94 -7.82 5.75
CA THR A 136 -10.00 -6.93 4.58
C THR A 136 -8.62 -6.47 4.13
N LEU A 137 -7.70 -6.13 5.05
CA LEU A 137 -6.33 -5.82 4.65
C LEU A 137 -5.64 -7.01 3.98
N THR A 138 -5.89 -8.23 4.46
CA THR A 138 -5.38 -9.44 3.81
C THR A 138 -5.92 -9.56 2.40
N PHE A 139 -7.22 -9.35 2.17
CA PHE A 139 -7.79 -9.35 0.81
C PHE A 139 -7.09 -8.37 -0.13
N VAL A 140 -6.82 -7.14 0.33
CA VAL A 140 -6.09 -6.14 -0.46
C VAL A 140 -4.62 -6.56 -0.65
N ALA A 141 -3.98 -7.16 0.35
CA ALA A 141 -2.64 -7.67 0.21
C ALA A 141 -2.54 -8.80 -0.84
N LEU A 142 -3.55 -9.67 -0.90
CA LEU A 142 -3.65 -10.70 -1.94
C LEU A 142 -3.84 -10.10 -3.33
N HIS A 143 -4.56 -8.99 -3.46
CA HIS A 143 -4.66 -8.23 -4.71
C HIS A 143 -3.27 -7.76 -5.18
N GLU A 144 -2.48 -7.16 -4.28
CA GLU A 144 -1.13 -6.71 -4.62
C GLU A 144 -0.17 -7.87 -4.94
N LEU A 145 -0.25 -9.00 -4.22
CA LEU A 145 0.50 -10.21 -4.59
C LEU A 145 0.12 -10.73 -5.98
N SER A 146 -1.14 -10.57 -6.38
CA SER A 146 -1.60 -10.95 -7.73
C SER A 146 -0.96 -10.10 -8.81
N HIS A 147 -0.69 -8.82 -8.54
CA HIS A 147 0.07 -7.96 -9.46
C HIS A 147 1.52 -8.40 -9.65
N ILE A 148 2.13 -8.99 -8.62
CA ILE A 148 3.49 -9.56 -8.68
C ILE A 148 3.47 -10.87 -9.49
N MET A 149 2.49 -11.75 -9.22
CA MET A 149 2.32 -13.05 -9.88
C MET A 149 2.05 -12.90 -11.39
N THR A 150 1.32 -11.86 -11.78
CA THR A 150 0.86 -11.62 -13.15
C THR A 150 1.92 -10.94 -14.01
N LYS A 151 2.14 -11.41 -15.25
CA LYS A 151 3.10 -10.80 -16.17
C LYS A 151 2.59 -9.48 -16.74
N SER A 152 1.33 -9.45 -17.17
CA SER A 152 0.71 -8.25 -17.72
C SER A 152 0.51 -7.13 -16.68
N VAL A 153 0.31 -5.91 -17.18
CA VAL A 153 -0.02 -4.72 -16.37
C VAL A 153 -1.52 -4.49 -16.39
N GLY A 154 -2.07 -4.08 -15.24
CA GLY A 154 -3.49 -3.86 -15.01
C GLY A 154 -4.26 -5.13 -14.66
N HIS A 155 -5.59 -5.04 -14.65
CA HIS A 155 -6.50 -6.09 -14.22
C HIS A 155 -7.07 -6.89 -15.40
N LYS A 156 -6.19 -7.50 -16.20
CA LYS A 156 -6.59 -8.39 -17.32
C LYS A 156 -7.06 -9.76 -16.80
N GLN A 157 -7.58 -10.62 -17.67
CA GLN A 157 -8.06 -11.96 -17.28
C GLN A 157 -6.99 -12.77 -16.51
N GLU A 158 -5.74 -12.73 -16.96
CA GLU A 158 -4.59 -13.35 -16.27
C GLU A 158 -4.49 -12.91 -14.80
N PHE A 159 -4.65 -11.60 -14.54
CA PHE A 159 -4.66 -11.05 -13.18
C PHE A 159 -5.79 -11.65 -12.34
N TRP A 160 -7.01 -11.67 -12.87
CA TRP A 160 -8.17 -12.15 -12.11
C TRP A 160 -8.10 -13.65 -11.82
N GLN A 161 -7.54 -14.43 -12.75
CA GLN A 161 -7.26 -15.85 -12.55
C GLN A 161 -6.23 -16.06 -11.44
N ASN A 162 -5.13 -15.30 -11.46
CA ASN A 162 -4.11 -15.35 -10.41
C ASN A 162 -4.64 -14.86 -9.06
N PHE A 163 -5.49 -13.83 -9.04
CA PHE A 163 -6.10 -13.34 -7.81
C PHE A 163 -7.05 -14.36 -7.19
N LYS A 164 -7.91 -14.97 -8.00
CA LYS A 164 -8.76 -16.07 -7.55
C LYS A 164 -7.92 -17.25 -7.03
N PHE A 165 -6.89 -17.65 -7.76
CA PHE A 165 -5.96 -18.71 -7.37
C PHE A 165 -5.33 -18.44 -5.98
N LEU A 166 -4.89 -17.20 -5.72
CA LEU A 166 -4.33 -16.84 -4.42
C LEU A 166 -5.39 -16.83 -3.33
N LEU A 167 -6.61 -16.37 -3.60
CA LEU A 167 -7.72 -16.39 -2.63
C LEU A 167 -8.11 -17.81 -2.23
N GLU A 168 -8.22 -18.72 -3.20
CA GLU A 168 -8.53 -20.14 -2.96
C GLU A 168 -7.44 -20.82 -2.14
N ASN A 169 -6.17 -20.59 -2.48
CA ASN A 169 -5.05 -21.15 -1.72
C ASN A 169 -4.91 -20.53 -0.33
N ALA A 170 -5.19 -19.23 -0.16
CA ALA A 170 -5.22 -18.58 1.14
C ALA A 170 -6.33 -19.11 2.03
N LYS A 171 -7.50 -19.43 1.46
CA LYS A 171 -8.59 -20.11 2.18
C LYS A 171 -8.20 -21.53 2.56
N ALA A 172 -7.65 -22.31 1.62
CA ALA A 172 -7.20 -23.68 1.88
C ALA A 172 -6.11 -23.75 2.97
N ALA A 173 -5.22 -22.76 3.03
CA ALA A 173 -4.17 -22.64 4.05
C ALA A 173 -4.65 -21.98 5.36
N ASN A 174 -5.94 -21.64 5.47
CA ASN A 174 -6.52 -20.93 6.63
C ASN A 174 -5.88 -19.55 6.93
N ILE A 175 -5.34 -18.89 5.91
CA ILE A 175 -4.68 -17.57 5.99
C ILE A 175 -5.71 -16.44 5.85
N TYR A 176 -6.72 -16.64 5.01
CA TYR A 176 -7.78 -15.68 4.70
C TYR A 176 -9.16 -16.34 4.77
N GLN A 177 -10.16 -15.60 5.25
CA GLN A 177 -11.56 -16.02 5.24
C GLN A 177 -12.33 -15.21 4.17
N PRO A 178 -12.70 -15.81 3.03
CA PRO A 178 -13.40 -15.13 1.96
C PRO A 178 -14.71 -14.49 2.42
N VAL A 179 -14.87 -13.20 2.12
CA VAL A 179 -16.10 -12.44 2.37
C VAL A 179 -16.81 -12.19 1.04
N ASP A 180 -18.09 -12.50 0.98
CA ASP A 180 -18.95 -12.13 -0.15
C ASP A 180 -19.26 -10.63 -0.05
N TYR A 181 -18.42 -9.82 -0.70
CA TYR A 181 -18.52 -8.36 -0.67
C TYR A 181 -19.70 -7.81 -1.50
N LYS A 182 -20.35 -8.63 -2.33
CA LYS A 182 -21.63 -8.25 -2.97
C LYS A 182 -22.74 -8.18 -1.92
N LYS A 183 -22.73 -9.10 -0.95
CA LYS A 183 -23.70 -9.12 0.16
C LYS A 183 -23.26 -8.25 1.34
N ASN A 184 -21.96 -8.19 1.61
CA ASN A 184 -21.39 -7.48 2.76
C ASN A 184 -20.31 -6.49 2.31
N PRO A 185 -20.66 -5.41 1.59
CA PRO A 185 -19.68 -4.45 1.08
C PRO A 185 -18.89 -3.80 2.22
N GLN A 186 -17.61 -3.54 1.99
CA GLN A 186 -16.69 -3.02 3.02
C GLN A 186 -16.00 -1.75 2.54
N GLY A 187 -16.02 -0.71 3.37
CA GLY A 187 -15.24 0.51 3.12
C GLY A 187 -13.75 0.27 3.30
N TYR A 188 -12.94 0.77 2.37
CA TYR A 188 -11.48 0.74 2.43
C TYR A 188 -10.92 2.04 1.84
N CYS A 189 -10.27 2.86 2.66
CA CYS A 189 -9.54 4.06 2.19
C CYS A 189 -10.27 4.96 1.18
N GLY A 190 -11.58 5.18 1.38
CA GLY A 190 -12.38 6.07 0.53
C GLY A 190 -13.05 5.41 -0.67
N MET A 191 -12.75 4.13 -0.92
CA MET A 191 -13.51 3.29 -1.84
C MET A 191 -14.34 2.25 -1.08
N THR A 192 -15.23 1.58 -1.80
CA THR A 192 -16.02 0.46 -1.29
C THR A 192 -15.62 -0.80 -2.05
N ILE A 193 -15.22 -1.83 -1.32
CA ILE A 193 -15.01 -3.17 -1.85
C ILE A 193 -16.37 -3.83 -1.96
N THR A 194 -16.76 -4.18 -3.17
CA THR A 194 -18.10 -4.72 -3.49
C THR A 194 -18.05 -6.06 -4.22
N ASP A 195 -16.86 -6.58 -4.51
CA ASP A 195 -16.66 -7.78 -5.31
C ASP A 195 -15.53 -8.63 -4.76
N ASN A 196 -15.65 -9.95 -4.92
CA ASN A 196 -14.62 -10.90 -4.52
C ASN A 196 -14.56 -12.04 -5.54
N PRO A 197 -13.49 -12.12 -6.36
CA PRO A 197 -13.40 -13.11 -7.44
C PRO A 197 -13.37 -14.55 -6.96
N TYR A 198 -13.24 -14.79 -5.64
CA TYR A 198 -13.48 -16.10 -5.04
C TYR A 198 -14.89 -16.65 -5.33
N TYR A 199 -15.92 -15.80 -5.44
CA TYR A 199 -17.32 -16.22 -5.62
C TYR A 199 -17.85 -16.09 -7.04
N ASP A 200 -17.15 -15.36 -7.91
CA ASP A 200 -17.75 -14.76 -9.12
C ASP A 200 -17.11 -15.20 -10.45
N LEU A 201 -16.07 -16.04 -10.39
CA LEU A 201 -15.33 -16.57 -11.53
C LEU A 201 -15.32 -18.10 -11.54
#